data_AF-A0A1R1A990-F1
#
_entry.id   AF-A0A1R1A990-F1
#
_cell.length_a   1.000
_cell.length_b   1.000
_cell.length_c   1.000
_cell.angle_alpha   90.00
_cell.angle_beta   90.00
_cell.angle_gamma   90.00
#
_symmetry.space_group_name_H-M   'P 1'
#
loop_
_entity.id
_entity.type
_entity.pdbx_description
1 polymer ?
#
loop_
_entity_poly.entity_id
_entity_poly.type
_entity_poly.pdbx_seq_one_letter_code
_entity_poly.pdbx_strand_id
1 'polypeptide(L)'
;MKKTNKTLMIIAGALVVIGIVIYGSMSLYSKLNQVDELNGRIEEAADSNTGQDSPNITEQPDEQPSNQTGQTSEPDATPSQEPDLVPTTQPDEVLKPSPSATLPPDEASNNVDKGQKPDKGSTNSENKSQKKKEIDASVTAKLEKLKSSCQATSNSLVKQIAKELSGDEEATLATIQSKYLNKVFSAEADCDARFNQLISNAKSEYKAADLGEQSFPDWSAQYESAKAGARANALAVIASSLNK
;
A
#
# COMPACT_ATOMS: atom_id res chain seq x y z
N MET A 1 48.51 4.82 7.42
CA MET A 1 47.36 5.51 8.04
C MET A 1 46.96 4.73 9.30
N LYS A 2 46.82 5.41 10.45
CA LYS A 2 46.55 4.76 11.75
C LYS A 2 45.13 4.19 11.76
N LYS A 3 44.97 2.94 12.23
CA LYS A 3 43.69 2.19 12.29
C LYS A 3 42.52 3.01 12.86
N THR A 4 42.81 3.93 13.78
CA THR A 4 41.84 4.85 14.40
C THR A 4 41.12 5.79 13.42
N ASN A 5 41.76 6.19 12.32
CA ASN A 5 41.13 7.10 11.36
C ASN A 5 40.06 6.41 10.50
N LYS A 6 40.15 5.08 10.33
CA LYS A 6 39.21 4.29 9.54
C LYS A 6 37.90 4.09 10.30
N THR A 7 37.97 3.83 11.60
CA THR A 7 36.80 3.69 12.48
C THR A 7 36.00 4.98 12.59
N LEU A 8 36.69 6.13 12.65
CA LEU A 8 36.04 7.44 12.78
C LEU A 8 35.24 7.82 11.51
N MET A 9 35.76 7.49 10.33
CA MET A 9 35.05 7.68 9.06
C MET A 9 33.78 6.81 8.94
N ILE A 10 33.83 5.57 9.44
CA ILE A 10 32.66 4.67 9.42
C ILE A 10 31.54 5.18 10.35
N ILE A 11 31.90 5.67 11.55
CA ILE A 11 30.94 6.23 12.51
C ILE A 11 30.29 7.51 11.96
N ALA A 12 31.09 8.40 11.34
CA ALA A 12 30.58 9.62 10.73
C ALA A 12 29.61 9.31 9.57
N GLY A 13 29.92 8.32 8.73
CA GLY A 13 29.02 7.87 7.66
C GLY A 13 27.68 7.34 8.17
N ALA A 14 27.69 6.55 9.25
CA ALA A 14 26.47 6.00 9.84
C ALA A 14 25.53 7.10 10.39
N LEU A 15 26.08 8.15 11.01
CA LEU A 15 25.29 9.26 11.55
C LEU A 15 24.59 10.07 10.46
N VAL A 16 25.22 10.26 9.30
CA VAL A 16 24.61 10.97 8.17
C VAL A 16 23.42 10.18 7.62
N VAL A 17 23.56 8.85 7.47
CA VAL A 17 22.45 8.00 6.99
C VAL A 17 21.28 8.03 7.97
N ILE A 18 21.53 7.94 9.28
CA ILE A 18 20.48 8.06 10.31
C ILE A 18 19.78 9.41 10.23
N GLY A 19 20.53 10.51 10.04
CA GLY A 19 19.97 11.85 9.88
C GLY A 19 19.05 11.98 8.67
N ILE A 20 19.44 11.41 7.52
CA ILE A 20 18.62 11.41 6.29
C ILE A 20 17.33 10.60 6.50
N VAL A 21 17.39 9.45 7.19
CA VAL A 21 16.20 8.62 7.46
C VAL A 21 15.22 9.32 8.40
N ILE A 22 15.71 10.01 9.44
CA ILE A 22 14.87 10.78 10.37
C ILE A 22 14.26 12.00 9.68
N TYR A 23 15.06 12.75 8.90
CA TYR A 23 14.57 13.93 8.19
C TYR A 23 13.58 13.57 7.07
N GLY A 24 13.86 12.48 6.33
CA GLY A 24 12.96 11.97 5.30
C GLY A 24 11.63 11.49 5.87
N SER A 25 11.65 10.79 7.00
CA SER A 25 10.41 10.31 7.64
C SER A 25 9.55 11.45 8.19
N MET A 26 10.13 12.52 8.77
CA MET A 26 9.37 13.71 9.15
C MET A 26 8.78 14.48 7.95
N SER A 27 9.52 14.59 6.84
CA SER A 27 9.02 15.25 5.62
C SER A 27 7.85 14.49 4.98
N LEU A 28 7.90 13.16 5.01
CA LEU A 28 6.80 12.29 4.57
C LEU A 28 5.55 12.43 5.44
N TYR A 29 5.71 12.51 6.77
CA TYR A 29 4.59 12.75 7.70
C TYR A 29 3.89 14.09 7.43
N SER A 30 4.66 15.14 7.11
CA SER A 30 4.08 16.45 6.80
C SER A 30 3.31 16.47 5.47
N LYS A 31 3.65 15.60 4.51
CA LYS A 31 2.94 15.46 3.23
C LYS A 31 1.71 14.55 3.31
N LEU A 32 1.73 13.54 4.18
CA LEU A 32 0.56 12.69 4.44
C LEU A 32 -0.62 13.51 5.00
N ASN A 33 -0.38 14.49 5.88
CA ASN A 33 -1.43 15.41 6.32
C ASN A 33 -2.00 16.30 5.20
N GLN A 34 -1.19 16.64 4.19
CA GLN A 34 -1.67 17.38 3.01
C GLN A 34 -2.51 16.50 2.07
N VAL A 35 -2.24 15.20 2.01
CA VAL A 35 -3.02 14.26 1.20
C VAL A 35 -4.41 14.06 1.81
N ASP A 36 -4.55 14.02 3.13
CA ASP A 36 -5.88 14.00 3.77
C ASP A 36 -6.68 15.29 3.48
N GLU A 37 -6.03 16.45 3.44
CA GLU A 37 -6.67 17.71 3.05
C GLU A 37 -7.08 17.73 1.56
N LEU A 38 -6.23 17.21 0.67
CA LEU A 38 -6.57 17.10 -0.76
C LEU A 38 -7.67 16.08 -1.04
N ASN A 39 -7.66 14.95 -0.33
CA ASN A 39 -8.66 13.91 -0.50
C ASN A 39 -10.03 14.39 0.00
N GLY A 40 -10.06 15.22 1.06
CA GLY A 40 -11.27 15.95 1.48
C GLY A 40 -11.79 16.93 0.43
N ARG A 41 -10.91 17.68 -0.26
CA ARG A 41 -11.32 18.61 -1.33
C ARG A 41 -11.84 17.93 -2.59
N ILE A 42 -11.37 16.71 -2.91
CA ILE A 42 -11.89 15.94 -4.05
C ILE A 42 -13.30 15.43 -3.76
N GLU A 43 -13.58 15.03 -2.51
CA GLU A 43 -14.92 14.62 -2.08
C GLU A 43 -15.88 15.82 -2.06
N GLU A 44 -15.43 16.99 -1.61
CA GLU A 44 -16.20 18.24 -1.63
C GLU A 44 -16.45 18.78 -3.06
N ALA A 45 -15.50 18.59 -3.98
CA ALA A 45 -15.65 18.93 -5.40
C ALA A 45 -16.55 17.96 -6.18
N ALA A 46 -16.69 16.71 -5.71
CA ALA A 46 -17.57 15.72 -6.33
C ALA A 46 -19.06 15.98 -6.01
N ASP A 47 -19.36 16.52 -4.82
CA ASP A 47 -20.75 16.84 -4.41
C ASP A 47 -21.22 18.23 -4.87
N SER A 48 -20.33 19.15 -5.24
CA SER A 48 -20.68 20.52 -5.66
C SER A 48 -20.98 20.70 -7.16
N ASN A 49 -21.03 19.62 -7.95
CA ASN A 49 -21.32 19.69 -9.39
C ASN A 49 -22.80 19.43 -9.77
N THR A 50 -23.74 19.86 -8.93
CA THR A 50 -25.16 20.01 -9.30
C THR A 50 -25.61 21.46 -9.17
N GLY A 51 -25.16 22.27 -10.14
CA GLY A 51 -25.84 23.49 -10.57
C GLY A 51 -25.37 24.80 -9.92
N GLN A 52 -24.59 25.58 -10.66
CA GLN A 52 -24.93 26.98 -10.96
C GLN A 52 -23.96 27.61 -11.98
N ASP A 53 -24.56 28.07 -13.07
CA ASP A 53 -24.24 29.20 -13.96
C ASP A 53 -22.79 29.72 -14.13
N SER A 54 -22.37 29.71 -15.40
CA SER A 54 -21.46 30.70 -16.02
C SER A 54 -21.79 32.14 -15.59
N PRO A 55 -20.81 33.06 -15.43
CA PRO A 55 -20.15 33.61 -16.63
C PRO A 55 -18.71 34.17 -16.46
N ASN A 56 -18.16 34.47 -17.65
CA ASN A 56 -17.42 35.68 -17.99
C ASN A 56 -15.92 35.51 -18.31
N ILE A 57 -15.65 35.64 -19.61
CA ILE A 57 -14.35 35.78 -20.25
C ILE A 57 -13.89 37.23 -20.03
N THR A 58 -12.69 37.42 -19.50
CA THR A 58 -11.97 38.70 -19.59
C THR A 58 -10.60 38.43 -20.21
N GLU A 59 -10.44 38.92 -21.43
CA GLU A 59 -9.17 39.10 -22.14
C GLU A 59 -8.22 40.02 -21.33
N GLN A 60 -6.94 39.63 -21.23
CA GLN A 60 -5.83 40.57 -21.23
C GLN A 60 -4.57 39.95 -21.85
N PRO A 61 -3.68 40.77 -22.45
CA PRO A 61 -2.78 40.37 -23.51
C PRO A 61 -1.32 40.14 -23.06
N ASP A 62 -0.60 39.48 -23.97
CA ASP A 62 0.84 39.54 -24.27
C ASP A 62 1.81 40.02 -23.19
N GLU A 63 2.75 39.15 -22.82
CA GLU A 63 4.17 39.46 -22.96
C GLU A 63 5.04 38.19 -22.98
N GLN A 64 5.67 37.97 -24.13
CA GLN A 64 6.68 36.96 -24.44
C GLN A 64 8.08 37.54 -24.15
N PRO A 65 9.06 36.70 -23.76
CA PRO A 65 10.36 36.81 -24.43
C PRO A 65 10.83 35.48 -25.00
N SER A 66 11.22 35.61 -26.26
CA SER A 66 11.86 34.64 -27.12
C SER A 66 13.22 34.20 -26.57
N ASN A 67 13.56 32.92 -26.70
CA ASN A 67 14.92 32.49 -26.97
C ASN A 67 14.94 31.14 -27.70
N GLN A 68 15.08 31.23 -29.02
CA GLN A 68 15.47 30.15 -29.92
C GLN A 68 17.00 29.99 -29.91
N THR A 69 17.47 28.75 -29.71
CA THR A 69 18.61 28.15 -30.41
C THR A 69 18.42 26.64 -30.21
N GLY A 70 18.08 25.78 -31.17
CA GLY A 70 18.56 25.68 -32.53
C GLY A 70 19.56 24.52 -32.60
N GLN A 71 19.11 23.26 -32.70
CA GLN A 71 19.88 22.24 -33.45
C GLN A 71 19.06 20.99 -33.81
N THR A 72 18.83 20.88 -35.11
CA THR A 72 18.45 19.72 -35.93
C THR A 72 19.45 18.58 -35.81
N SER A 73 18.96 17.33 -35.68
CA SER A 73 19.38 16.16 -36.48
C SER A 73 18.47 14.96 -36.20
N GLU A 74 17.66 14.61 -37.20
CA GLU A 74 17.20 13.25 -37.52
C GLU A 74 18.41 12.29 -37.65
N PRO A 75 18.26 10.96 -37.43
CA PRO A 75 17.52 10.12 -38.39
C PRO A 75 16.65 9.00 -37.80
N ASP A 76 15.51 8.80 -38.45
CA ASP A 76 15.07 7.56 -39.12
C ASP A 76 15.40 6.19 -38.49
N ALA A 77 14.33 5.45 -38.16
CA ALA A 77 14.08 4.04 -38.51
C ALA A 77 13.30 3.30 -37.42
N THR A 78 12.02 3.13 -37.70
CA THR A 78 11.10 2.14 -37.10
C THR A 78 11.58 0.71 -37.40
N PRO A 79 11.39 -0.25 -36.47
CA PRO A 79 10.48 -1.34 -36.83
C PRO A 79 9.41 -1.57 -35.75
N SER A 80 8.17 -1.46 -36.23
CA SER A 80 6.98 -2.09 -35.70
C SER A 80 7.25 -3.58 -35.45
N GLN A 81 7.07 -4.04 -34.22
CA GLN A 81 6.85 -5.45 -33.93
C GLN A 81 5.42 -5.62 -33.42
N GLU A 82 4.70 -6.38 -34.23
CA GLU A 82 3.33 -6.85 -34.07
C GLU A 82 3.23 -7.81 -32.87
N PRO A 83 2.07 -7.90 -32.19
CA PRO A 83 1.89 -8.72 -30.99
C PRO A 83 1.71 -10.19 -31.36
N ASP A 84 2.60 -11.05 -30.88
CA ASP A 84 2.43 -12.50 -30.99
C ASP A 84 1.36 -12.97 -29.99
N LEU A 85 0.21 -13.35 -30.54
CA LEU A 85 -0.88 -14.06 -29.87
C LEU A 85 -0.43 -15.50 -29.58
N VAL A 86 -0.24 -15.84 -28.31
CA VAL A 86 -0.08 -17.23 -27.88
C VAL A 86 -1.20 -17.67 -26.92
N PRO A 87 -1.61 -18.94 -26.98
CA PRO A 87 -2.98 -19.37 -26.69
C PRO A 87 -3.23 -19.67 -25.22
N THR A 88 -4.42 -19.28 -24.76
CA THR A 88 -5.12 -19.79 -23.58
C THR A 88 -5.04 -21.31 -23.51
N THR A 89 -4.39 -21.82 -22.48
CA THR A 89 -4.51 -23.22 -22.05
C THR A 89 -5.11 -23.24 -20.65
N GLN A 90 -6.42 -23.48 -20.62
CA GLN A 90 -7.20 -23.95 -19.47
C GLN A 90 -7.23 -25.49 -19.60
N PRO A 91 -6.84 -26.27 -18.58
CA PRO A 91 -7.79 -26.85 -17.62
C PRO A 91 -7.13 -27.02 -16.23
N ASP A 92 -7.73 -27.38 -15.10
CA ASP A 92 -8.90 -28.18 -14.81
C ASP A 92 -9.49 -27.70 -13.47
N GLU A 93 -10.81 -27.60 -13.48
CA GLU A 93 -11.67 -27.30 -12.36
C GLU A 93 -11.81 -28.57 -11.49
N VAL A 94 -11.03 -28.68 -10.42
CA VAL A 94 -11.30 -29.70 -9.38
C VAL A 94 -12.17 -29.07 -8.31
N LEU A 95 -13.48 -29.18 -8.52
CA LEU A 95 -14.53 -28.98 -7.54
C LEU A 95 -14.24 -29.84 -6.30
N LYS A 96 -13.90 -29.19 -5.19
CA LYS A 96 -13.83 -29.85 -3.88
C LYS A 96 -15.12 -29.54 -3.12
N PRO A 97 -15.90 -30.56 -2.70
CA PRO A 97 -17.19 -30.35 -2.07
C PRO A 97 -17.06 -29.73 -0.67
N SER A 98 -17.90 -28.72 -0.43
CA SER A 98 -18.15 -28.07 0.86
C SER A 98 -18.90 -29.03 1.79
N PRO A 99 -18.50 -29.24 3.05
CA PRO A 99 -19.27 -30.06 3.98
C PRO A 99 -20.54 -29.34 4.47
N SER A 100 -21.63 -30.10 4.40
CA SER A 100 -22.99 -29.81 4.83
C SER A 100 -23.12 -29.13 6.19
N ALA A 101 -24.04 -28.16 6.22
CA ALA A 101 -24.69 -27.69 7.42
C ALA A 101 -25.58 -28.78 8.03
N THR A 102 -25.46 -28.98 9.34
CA THR A 102 -26.37 -29.80 10.16
C THR A 102 -27.20 -28.86 11.04
N LEU A 103 -28.50 -28.80 10.76
CA LEU A 103 -29.54 -28.26 11.64
C LEU A 103 -29.90 -29.28 12.73
N PRO A 104 -30.23 -28.81 13.96
CA PRO A 104 -31.31 -29.41 14.74
C PRO A 104 -32.46 -28.41 15.05
N PRO A 105 -33.61 -28.92 15.57
CA PRO A 105 -34.96 -28.50 15.18
C PRO A 105 -35.66 -27.49 16.10
N ASP A 106 -36.82 -27.06 15.61
CA ASP A 106 -37.90 -26.30 16.26
C ASP A 106 -38.16 -26.63 17.74
N GLU A 107 -38.28 -25.57 18.55
CA GLU A 107 -39.12 -25.59 19.75
C GLU A 107 -40.13 -24.44 19.68
N ALA A 108 -41.39 -24.81 19.54
CA ALA A 108 -42.53 -23.92 19.68
C ALA A 108 -42.76 -23.60 21.16
N SER A 109 -42.90 -22.31 21.50
CA SER A 109 -43.58 -21.92 22.74
C SER A 109 -44.39 -20.66 22.53
N ASN A 110 -45.70 -20.84 22.64
CA ASN A 110 -46.72 -19.80 22.73
C ASN A 110 -46.62 -19.11 24.09
N ASN A 111 -46.64 -17.79 24.15
CA ASN A 111 -47.59 -17.09 25.03
C ASN A 111 -47.73 -15.59 24.73
N VAL A 112 -48.93 -15.14 25.02
CA VAL A 112 -49.59 -13.87 24.74
C VAL A 112 -49.23 -12.83 25.80
N ASP A 113 -49.13 -11.54 25.42
CA ASP A 113 -49.95 -10.44 25.96
C ASP A 113 -49.21 -9.08 26.01
N LYS A 114 -49.98 -8.05 25.64
CA LYS A 114 -49.79 -6.59 25.81
C LYS A 114 -48.83 -5.83 24.89
N GLY A 115 -49.48 -5.10 23.99
CA GLY A 115 -48.91 -4.04 23.16
C GLY A 115 -48.23 -2.94 23.96
N GLN A 116 -46.90 -2.96 23.91
CA GLN A 116 -46.12 -1.76 23.73
C GLN A 116 -45.81 -1.63 22.25
N LYS A 117 -46.15 -0.48 21.66
CA LYS A 117 -45.70 -0.09 20.33
C LYS A 117 -44.16 -0.11 20.37
N PRO A 118 -43.46 -0.95 19.59
CA PRO A 118 -42.01 -0.95 19.60
C PRO A 118 -41.54 0.38 19.03
N ASP A 119 -40.84 1.14 19.86
CA ASP A 119 -40.11 2.34 19.46
C ASP A 119 -39.09 1.93 18.38
N LYS A 120 -39.44 2.17 17.11
CA LYS A 120 -38.63 1.84 15.93
C LYS A 120 -37.33 2.65 15.82
N GLY A 121 -37.01 3.48 16.81
CA GLY A 121 -35.89 4.43 16.75
C GLY A 121 -34.55 3.91 17.28
N SER A 122 -34.50 2.86 18.11
CA SER A 122 -33.29 2.56 18.89
C SER A 122 -32.41 1.41 18.35
N THR A 123 -32.86 0.63 17.37
CA THR A 123 -32.14 -0.57 16.87
C THR A 123 -31.08 -0.29 15.80
N ASN A 124 -30.98 0.94 15.29
CA ASN A 124 -30.05 1.27 14.21
C ASN A 124 -28.61 1.51 14.71
N SER A 125 -28.46 2.12 15.90
CA SER A 125 -27.13 2.48 16.44
C SER A 125 -26.31 1.27 16.89
N GLU A 126 -26.92 0.32 17.61
CA GLU A 126 -26.23 -0.89 18.09
C GLU A 126 -25.80 -1.79 16.93
N ASN A 127 -26.66 -1.96 15.91
CA ASN A 127 -26.33 -2.73 14.71
C ASN A 127 -25.16 -2.11 13.93
N LYS A 128 -25.11 -0.78 13.80
CA LYS A 128 -24.00 -0.08 13.15
C LYS A 128 -22.68 -0.28 13.90
N SER A 129 -22.70 -0.15 15.23
CA SER A 129 -21.52 -0.37 16.07
C SER A 129 -21.00 -1.81 15.97
N GLN A 130 -21.90 -2.79 15.96
CA GLN A 130 -21.54 -4.18 15.77
C GLN A 130 -20.92 -4.44 14.39
N LYS A 131 -21.57 -3.99 13.31
CA LYS A 131 -21.04 -4.11 11.94
C LYS A 131 -19.67 -3.47 11.79
N LYS A 132 -19.47 -2.29 12.38
CA LYS A 132 -18.16 -1.62 12.38
C LYS A 132 -17.08 -2.50 12.99
N LYS A 133 -17.34 -3.06 14.18
CA LYS A 133 -16.39 -3.98 14.85
C LYS A 133 -16.08 -5.21 14.02
N GLU A 134 -17.08 -5.77 13.35
CA GLU A 134 -16.91 -6.94 12.46
C GLU A 134 -16.04 -6.61 11.25
N ILE A 135 -16.30 -5.48 10.57
CA ILE A 135 -15.48 -5.01 9.45
C ILE A 135 -14.05 -4.71 9.94
N ASP A 136 -13.91 -4.00 11.06
CA ASP A 136 -12.61 -3.67 11.64
C ASP A 136 -11.77 -4.92 11.92
N ALA A 137 -12.37 -5.93 12.54
CA ALA A 137 -11.71 -7.19 12.85
C ALA A 137 -11.32 -7.95 11.58
N SER A 138 -12.21 -8.00 10.59
CA SER A 138 -11.97 -8.64 9.29
C SER A 138 -10.79 -8.00 8.55
N VAL A 139 -10.79 -6.68 8.43
CA VAL A 139 -9.73 -5.93 7.75
C VAL A 139 -8.40 -6.05 8.50
N THR A 140 -8.44 -5.97 9.84
CA THR A 140 -7.24 -6.15 10.67
C THR A 140 -6.64 -7.55 10.47
N ALA A 141 -7.46 -8.61 10.45
CA ALA A 141 -6.98 -9.96 10.19
C ALA A 141 -6.36 -10.11 8.78
N LYS A 142 -6.99 -9.51 7.75
CA LYS A 142 -6.45 -9.48 6.38
C LYS A 142 -5.14 -8.69 6.31
N LEU A 143 -5.01 -7.59 7.05
CA LEU A 143 -3.79 -6.79 7.13
C LEU A 143 -2.65 -7.57 7.77
N GLU A 144 -2.88 -8.26 8.89
CA GLU A 144 -1.86 -9.09 9.54
C GLU A 144 -1.36 -10.23 8.63
N LYS A 145 -2.28 -10.86 7.89
CA LYS A 145 -1.92 -11.85 6.87
C LYS A 145 -1.08 -11.24 5.75
N LEU A 146 -1.44 -10.05 5.28
CA LEU A 146 -0.68 -9.33 4.25
C LEU A 146 0.73 -8.99 4.75
N LYS A 147 0.85 -8.39 5.95
CA LYS A 147 2.13 -8.07 6.59
C LYS A 147 3.03 -9.30 6.68
N SER A 148 2.48 -10.42 7.16
CA SER A 148 3.22 -11.68 7.29
C SER A 148 3.72 -12.20 5.93
N SER A 149 2.88 -12.14 4.89
CA SER A 149 3.25 -12.55 3.52
C SER A 149 4.35 -11.66 2.94
N CYS A 150 4.23 -10.34 3.12
CA CYS A 150 5.20 -9.36 2.65
C CYS A 150 6.54 -9.50 3.37
N GLN A 151 6.50 -9.69 4.69
CA GLN A 151 7.69 -9.95 5.49
C GLN A 151 8.37 -11.27 5.10
N ALA A 152 7.62 -12.33 4.85
CA ALA A 152 8.17 -13.60 4.39
C ALA A 152 8.87 -13.47 3.03
N THR A 153 8.25 -12.74 2.09
CA THR A 153 8.82 -12.44 0.77
C THR A 153 10.11 -11.62 0.89
N SER A 154 10.08 -10.55 1.68
CA SER A 154 11.24 -9.73 1.99
C SER A 154 12.38 -10.56 2.60
N ASN A 155 12.10 -11.34 3.64
CA ASN A 155 13.07 -12.22 4.28
C ASN A 155 13.67 -13.25 3.31
N SER A 156 12.87 -13.77 2.38
CA SER A 156 13.34 -14.69 1.34
C SER A 156 14.33 -14.01 0.39
N LEU A 157 14.01 -12.81 -0.10
CA LEU A 157 14.91 -12.02 -0.96
C LEU A 157 16.21 -11.66 -0.23
N VAL A 158 16.11 -11.22 1.02
CA VAL A 158 17.27 -10.88 1.86
C VAL A 158 18.18 -12.08 2.06
N LYS A 159 17.63 -13.28 2.32
CA LYS A 159 18.44 -14.51 2.44
C LYS A 159 19.15 -14.86 1.13
N GLN A 160 18.52 -14.64 -0.02
CA GLN A 160 19.15 -14.86 -1.32
C GLN A 160 20.30 -13.88 -1.55
N ILE A 161 20.08 -12.58 -1.28
CA ILE A 161 21.13 -11.54 -1.35
C ILE A 161 22.28 -11.89 -0.40
N ALA A 162 21.98 -12.20 0.85
CA ALA A 162 22.96 -12.55 1.87
C ALA A 162 23.80 -13.77 1.47
N LYS A 163 23.17 -14.79 0.86
CA LYS A 163 23.86 -15.98 0.38
C LYS A 163 24.81 -15.66 -0.77
N GLU A 164 24.39 -14.87 -1.75
CA GLU A 164 25.27 -14.46 -2.86
C GLU A 164 26.44 -13.63 -2.37
N LEU A 165 26.20 -12.65 -1.49
CA LEU A 165 27.26 -11.82 -0.90
C LEU A 165 28.31 -12.65 -0.14
N SER A 166 27.90 -13.75 0.50
CA SER A 166 28.82 -14.61 1.25
C SER A 166 29.51 -15.70 0.41
N GLY A 167 29.00 -15.99 -0.79
CA GLY A 167 29.38 -17.18 -1.56
C GLY A 167 30.28 -16.90 -2.77
N ASP A 168 30.41 -15.64 -3.17
CA ASP A 168 31.11 -15.23 -4.38
C ASP A 168 31.93 -13.97 -4.08
N GLU A 169 33.25 -14.10 -4.00
CA GLU A 169 34.17 -12.96 -3.76
C GLU A 169 34.15 -11.96 -4.92
N GLU A 170 33.69 -12.37 -6.11
CA GLU A 170 33.53 -11.52 -7.29
C GLU A 170 32.11 -10.94 -7.42
N ALA A 171 31.16 -11.33 -6.56
CA ALA A 171 29.83 -10.73 -6.53
C ALA A 171 29.93 -9.28 -6.03
N THR A 172 30.18 -8.38 -6.99
CA THR A 172 30.19 -6.95 -6.72
C THR A 172 28.80 -6.49 -6.28
N LEU A 173 28.76 -5.42 -5.50
CA LEU A 173 27.51 -4.73 -5.15
C LEU A 173 26.65 -4.41 -6.38
N ALA A 174 27.29 -4.15 -7.54
CA ALA A 174 26.60 -3.90 -8.81
C ALA A 174 25.85 -5.13 -9.32
N THR A 175 26.42 -6.34 -9.19
CA THR A 175 25.75 -7.60 -9.57
C THR A 175 24.52 -7.84 -8.70
N ILE A 176 24.64 -7.64 -7.38
CA ILE A 176 23.51 -7.76 -6.44
C ILE A 176 22.42 -6.75 -6.78
N GLN A 177 22.80 -5.49 -7.03
CA GLN A 177 21.86 -4.43 -7.40
C GLN A 177 21.12 -4.81 -8.68
N SER A 178 21.82 -5.17 -9.76
CA SER A 178 21.17 -5.54 -11.02
C SER A 178 20.23 -6.74 -10.89
N LYS A 179 20.58 -7.73 -10.06
CA LYS A 179 19.83 -8.98 -9.95
C LYS A 179 18.64 -8.91 -9.00
N TYR A 180 18.78 -8.15 -7.91
CA TYR A 180 17.81 -8.14 -6.83
C TYR A 180 17.02 -6.84 -6.69
N LEU A 181 17.53 -5.71 -7.18
CA LEU A 181 16.83 -4.42 -7.00
C LEU A 181 15.42 -4.45 -7.63
N ASN A 182 15.30 -4.95 -8.86
CA ASN A 182 14.00 -5.11 -9.52
C ASN A 182 13.08 -6.09 -8.78
N LYS A 183 13.64 -7.15 -8.19
CA LYS A 183 12.87 -8.13 -7.41
C LYS A 183 12.34 -7.52 -6.11
N VAL A 184 13.16 -6.73 -5.42
CA VAL A 184 12.77 -6.02 -4.20
C VAL A 184 11.69 -4.99 -4.51
N PHE A 185 11.86 -4.17 -5.55
CA PHE A 185 10.84 -3.20 -5.96
C PHE A 185 9.53 -3.85 -6.38
N SER A 186 9.59 -4.93 -7.17
CA SER A 186 8.40 -5.66 -7.58
C SER A 186 7.67 -6.28 -6.39
N ALA A 187 8.39 -6.91 -5.45
CA ALA A 187 7.79 -7.47 -4.24
C ALA A 187 7.16 -6.40 -3.34
N GLU A 188 7.81 -5.24 -3.21
CA GLU A 188 7.27 -4.13 -2.43
C GLU A 188 6.02 -3.54 -3.10
N ALA A 189 6.05 -3.36 -4.42
CA ALA A 189 4.91 -2.86 -5.18
C ALA A 189 3.70 -3.81 -5.12
N ASP A 190 3.89 -5.14 -5.17
CA ASP A 190 2.80 -6.11 -4.98
C ASP A 190 2.19 -6.00 -3.59
N CYS A 191 3.02 -5.83 -2.56
CA CYS A 191 2.55 -5.59 -1.19
C CYS A 191 1.73 -4.30 -1.06
N ASP A 192 2.23 -3.21 -1.63
CA ASP A 192 1.55 -1.91 -1.60
C ASP A 192 0.22 -1.96 -2.39
N ALA A 193 0.19 -2.62 -3.54
CA ALA A 193 -1.02 -2.80 -4.33
C ALA A 193 -2.09 -3.59 -3.55
N ARG A 194 -1.71 -4.68 -2.90
CA ARG A 194 -2.62 -5.48 -2.06
C ARG A 194 -3.10 -4.73 -0.83
N PHE A 195 -2.24 -3.90 -0.23
CA PHE A 195 -2.63 -3.03 0.86
C PHE A 195 -3.67 -2.00 0.40
N ASN A 196 -3.41 -1.30 -0.70
CA ASN A 196 -4.34 -0.33 -1.27
C ASN A 196 -5.68 -0.97 -1.64
N GLN A 197 -5.66 -2.18 -2.20
CA GLN A 197 -6.87 -2.95 -2.48
C GLN A 197 -7.64 -3.29 -1.19
N LEU A 198 -6.93 -3.71 -0.13
CA LEU A 198 -7.55 -4.00 1.16
C LEU A 198 -8.25 -2.76 1.75
N ILE A 199 -7.59 -1.60 1.71
CA ILE A 199 -8.17 -0.34 2.21
C ILE A 199 -9.36 0.11 1.35
N SER A 200 -9.27 -0.01 0.03
CA SER A 200 -10.38 0.30 -0.88
C SER A 200 -11.60 -0.58 -0.59
N ASN A 201 -11.39 -1.89 -0.39
CA ASN A 201 -12.47 -2.81 0.00
C ASN A 201 -13.07 -2.43 1.35
N ALA A 202 -12.26 -2.09 2.35
CA ALA A 202 -12.73 -1.67 3.66
C ALA A 202 -13.61 -0.40 3.59
N LYS A 203 -13.19 0.60 2.80
CA LYS A 203 -14.00 1.81 2.53
C LYS A 203 -15.35 1.46 1.90
N SER A 204 -15.35 0.52 0.94
CA SER A 204 -16.58 0.04 0.31
C SER A 204 -17.50 -0.69 1.31
N GLU A 205 -16.95 -1.54 2.18
CA GLU A 205 -17.71 -2.26 3.22
C GLU A 205 -18.33 -1.27 4.23
N TYR A 206 -17.60 -0.23 4.63
CA TYR A 206 -18.10 0.85 5.49
C TYR A 206 -19.25 1.62 4.83
N LYS A 207 -19.09 2.01 3.56
CA LYS A 207 -20.13 2.73 2.81
C LYS A 207 -21.40 1.87 2.69
N ALA A 208 -21.26 0.59 2.37
CA ALA A 208 -22.38 -0.35 2.28
C ALA A 208 -23.09 -0.58 3.62
N ALA A 209 -22.39 -0.42 4.73
CA ALA A 209 -22.94 -0.52 6.08
C ALA A 209 -23.49 0.81 6.64
N ASP A 210 -23.50 1.88 5.85
CA ASP A 210 -23.91 3.22 6.26
C ASP A 210 -23.08 3.74 7.46
N LEU A 211 -21.77 3.48 7.39
CA LEU A 211 -20.72 3.85 8.37
C LEU A 211 -19.74 4.90 7.81
N GLY A 212 -20.03 5.54 6.67
CA GLY A 212 -19.08 6.38 5.93
C GLY A 212 -18.48 7.55 6.72
N GLU A 213 -19.20 8.08 7.71
CA GLU A 213 -18.73 9.18 8.58
C GLU A 213 -17.83 8.69 9.74
N GLN A 214 -17.75 7.37 9.98
CA GLN A 214 -16.94 6.84 11.06
C GLN A 214 -15.48 6.72 10.63
N SER A 215 -14.57 7.10 11.53
CA SER A 215 -13.15 6.95 11.29
C SER A 215 -12.74 5.48 11.16
N PHE A 216 -11.83 5.24 10.22
CA PHE A 216 -11.15 3.96 10.07
C PHE A 216 -10.08 3.84 11.16
N PRO A 217 -9.76 2.61 11.62
CA PRO A 217 -8.51 2.36 12.31
C PRO A 217 -7.32 2.79 11.46
N ASP A 218 -6.20 3.14 12.12
CA ASP A 218 -4.98 3.59 11.44
C ASP A 218 -4.18 2.41 10.85
N TRP A 219 -4.79 1.72 9.88
CA TRP A 219 -4.18 0.59 9.17
C TRP A 219 -2.98 1.02 8.32
N SER A 220 -2.99 2.26 7.83
CA SER A 220 -1.90 2.85 7.04
C SER A 220 -0.63 3.00 7.88
N ALA A 221 -0.69 3.62 9.06
CA ALA A 221 0.49 3.72 9.91
C ALA A 221 0.99 2.34 10.35
N GLN A 222 0.08 1.39 10.62
CA GLN A 222 0.46 0.02 10.95
C GLN A 222 1.18 -0.69 9.80
N TYR A 223 0.73 -0.52 8.56
CA TYR A 223 1.37 -1.09 7.38
C TYR A 223 2.76 -0.46 7.15
N GLU A 224 2.85 0.87 7.16
CA GLU A 224 4.11 1.59 6.94
C GLU A 224 5.15 1.31 8.03
N SER A 225 4.72 1.19 9.29
CA SER A 225 5.59 0.78 10.40
C SER A 225 6.16 -0.62 10.18
N ALA A 226 5.32 -1.59 9.77
CA ALA A 226 5.76 -2.94 9.47
C ALA A 226 6.73 -2.98 8.27
N LYS A 227 6.45 -2.19 7.22
CA LYS A 227 7.29 -2.03 6.03
C LYS A 227 8.67 -1.45 6.39
N ALA A 228 8.71 -0.41 7.20
CA ALA A 228 9.94 0.19 7.71
C ALA A 228 10.76 -0.82 8.54
N GLY A 229 10.09 -1.56 9.43
CA GLY A 229 10.73 -2.62 10.23
C GLY A 229 11.33 -3.73 9.37
N ALA A 230 10.63 -4.17 8.32
CA ALA A 230 11.12 -5.18 7.38
C ALA A 230 12.36 -4.68 6.61
N ARG A 231 12.35 -3.42 6.14
CA ARG A 231 13.50 -2.79 5.47
C ARG A 231 14.71 -2.66 6.41
N ALA A 232 14.51 -2.25 7.66
CA ALA A 232 15.58 -2.16 8.64
C ALA A 232 16.21 -3.54 8.93
N ASN A 233 15.38 -4.58 9.10
CA ASN A 233 15.85 -5.95 9.28
C ASN A 233 16.64 -6.44 8.07
N ALA A 234 16.12 -6.21 6.86
CA ALA A 234 16.80 -6.54 5.60
C ALA A 234 18.23 -5.95 5.55
N LEU A 235 18.37 -4.65 5.84
CA LEU A 235 19.66 -3.97 5.87
C LEU A 235 20.61 -4.57 6.93
N ALA A 236 20.10 -4.89 8.13
CA ALA A 236 20.89 -5.49 9.18
C ALA A 236 21.45 -6.88 8.80
N VAL A 237 20.63 -7.71 8.14
CA VAL A 237 21.07 -9.02 7.66
C VAL A 237 22.11 -8.87 6.55
N ILE A 238 21.87 -7.99 5.58
CA ILE A 238 22.83 -7.73 4.49
C ILE A 238 24.16 -7.21 5.04
N ALA A 239 24.13 -6.23 5.95
CA ALA A 239 25.33 -5.70 6.60
C ALA A 239 26.08 -6.78 7.39
N SER A 240 25.37 -7.69 8.05
CA SER A 240 25.99 -8.82 8.77
C SER A 240 26.67 -9.82 7.84
N SER A 241 26.17 -9.99 6.61
CA SER A 241 26.79 -10.85 5.59
C SER A 241 28.07 -10.26 5.00
N LEU A 242 28.22 -8.94 4.95
CA LEU A 242 29.41 -8.27 4.41
C LEU A 242 30.60 -8.27 5.39
N ASN A 243 30.35 -8.51 6.69
CA ASN A 243 31.38 -8.51 7.72
C ASN A 243 31.93 -9.91 8.04
N LYS A 244 31.47 -10.94 7.33
CA LYS A 244 31.97 -12.31 7.43
C LYS A 244 33.03 -12.56 6.38
#